data_AF-A0A2M6P0V7-F1
#
_entry.id   AF-A0A2M6P0V7-F1
#
_cell.length_a   1.000
_cell.length_b   1.000
_cell.length_c   1.000
_cell.angle_alpha   90.00
_cell.angle_beta   90.00
_cell.angle_gamma   90.00
#
_symmetry.space_group_name_H-M   'P 1'
#
loop_
_entity.id
_entity.type
_entity.pdbx_description
1 polymer ?
#
loop_
_entity_poly.entity_id
_entity_poly.type
_entity_poly.pdbx_seq_one_letter_code
_entity_poly.pdbx_strand_id
1 'polypeptide(L)'
;ADIIKQKLPTNNGGYKALNQDGNKFGKYDERMYTDLCSDHPIDLCRYQVANCYMGRIGLINSGGASGDNDLAAAVETAVINKRAGGTGLILGRKAFQKPLNEGMEIINAVQDVYLCEKVTIA
;
A
#
# COMPACT_ATOMS: atom_id res chain seq x y z
N ALA A 1 -15.97 -1.25 9.49
CA ALA A 1 -14.57 -1.46 9.90
C ALA A 1 -14.03 -0.13 10.36
N ASP A 2 -13.25 -0.11 11.45
CA ASP A 2 -12.67 1.14 11.97
C ASP A 2 -11.37 1.50 11.24
N ILE A 3 -10.64 0.48 10.80
CA ILE A 3 -9.43 0.59 10.01
C ILE A 3 -9.34 -0.60 9.04
N ILE A 4 -8.77 -0.38 7.86
CA ILE A 4 -8.57 -1.42 6.86
C ILE A 4 -7.08 -1.66 6.72
N LYS A 5 -6.67 -2.92 6.80
CA LYS A 5 -5.29 -3.35 6.57
C LYS A 5 -5.20 -4.16 5.28
N GLN A 6 -4.34 -3.73 4.35
CA GLN A 6 -4.06 -4.46 3.11
C GLN A 6 -2.56 -4.65 2.87
N LYS A 7 -2.19 -5.62 2.03
CA LYS A 7 -0.86 -5.63 1.42
C LYS A 7 -0.76 -4.47 0.42
N LEU A 8 0.43 -3.87 0.27
CA LEU A 8 0.66 -2.87 -0.77
C LEU A 8 0.43 -3.52 -2.15
N PRO A 9 -0.32 -2.88 -3.07
CA PRO A 9 -0.53 -3.44 -4.39
C PRO A 9 0.73 -3.32 -5.23
N THR A 10 1.13 -4.43 -5.86
CA THR A 10 2.26 -4.48 -6.81
C THR A 10 1.82 -4.93 -8.21
N ASN A 11 0.54 -5.22 -8.39
CA ASN A 11 -0.06 -5.64 -9.65
C ASN A 11 -1.55 -5.27 -9.68
N ASN A 12 -2.14 -5.39 -10.87
CA ASN A 12 -3.56 -5.17 -11.12
C ASN A 12 -4.09 -6.21 -12.13
N GLY A 13 -5.38 -6.16 -12.47
CA GLY A 13 -5.97 -7.05 -13.49
C GLY A 13 -6.54 -8.36 -12.95
N GLY A 14 -6.76 -8.46 -11.63
CA GLY A 14 -7.32 -9.66 -11.01
C GLY A 14 -8.64 -10.11 -11.63
N TYR A 15 -9.57 -9.19 -11.92
CA TYR A 15 -10.81 -9.55 -12.60
C TYR A 15 -10.57 -10.00 -14.05
N LYS A 16 -9.64 -9.38 -14.80
CA LYS A 16 -9.28 -9.85 -16.15
C LYS A 16 -8.81 -11.31 -16.11
N ALA A 17 -7.86 -11.62 -15.24
CA ALA A 17 -7.32 -12.97 -15.10
C ALA A 17 -8.41 -13.99 -14.69
N LEU A 18 -9.28 -13.61 -13.75
CA LEU A 18 -10.35 -14.50 -13.28
C LEU A 18 -11.49 -14.68 -14.31
N ASN A 19 -11.65 -13.78 -15.29
CA ASN A 19 -12.68 -13.88 -16.33
C ASN A 19 -12.14 -14.50 -17.64
N GLN A 20 -10.96 -15.12 -17.61
CA GLN A 20 -10.43 -15.88 -18.74
C GLN A 20 -11.14 -17.23 -18.90
N ASP A 21 -10.94 -17.87 -20.07
CA ASP A 21 -11.40 -19.23 -20.37
C ASP A 21 -12.91 -19.48 -20.21
N GLY A 22 -13.72 -18.46 -20.52
CA GLY A 22 -15.18 -18.56 -20.48
C GLY A 22 -15.79 -18.51 -19.07
N ASN A 23 -14.98 -18.37 -18.02
CA ASN A 23 -15.45 -18.16 -16.66
C ASN A 23 -15.86 -16.69 -16.43
N LYS A 24 -16.88 -16.45 -15.62
CA LYS A 24 -17.34 -15.09 -15.26
C LYS A 24 -17.28 -14.83 -13.75
N PHE A 25 -16.08 -14.64 -13.22
CA PHE A 25 -15.87 -14.31 -11.81
C PHE A 25 -15.88 -12.79 -11.60
N GLY A 26 -17.06 -12.23 -11.31
CA GLY A 26 -17.25 -10.81 -11.04
C GLY A 26 -17.42 -9.95 -12.30
N LYS A 27 -17.62 -8.64 -12.10
CA LYS A 27 -17.77 -7.65 -13.17
C LYS A 27 -16.64 -6.62 -13.06
N TYR A 28 -16.17 -6.15 -14.20
CA TYR A 28 -15.19 -5.07 -14.29
C TYR A 28 -15.46 -4.24 -15.54
N ASP A 29 -14.85 -3.06 -15.59
CA ASP A 29 -14.84 -2.19 -16.76
C ASP A 29 -13.38 -1.99 -17.19
N GLU A 30 -13.11 -1.96 -18.50
CA GLU A 30 -11.75 -1.79 -19.03
C GLU A 30 -11.08 -0.50 -18.52
N ARG A 31 -11.89 0.55 -18.31
CA ARG A 31 -11.41 1.85 -17.82
C ARG A 31 -10.79 1.78 -16.43
N MET A 32 -11.11 0.77 -15.63
CA MET A 32 -10.44 0.52 -14.34
C MET A 32 -8.92 0.32 -14.52
N TYR A 33 -8.50 -0.18 -15.68
CA TYR A 33 -7.12 -0.53 -15.99
C TYR A 33 -6.45 0.42 -16.99
N THR A 34 -7.22 1.26 -17.70
CA THR A 34 -6.69 2.18 -18.72
C THR A 34 -6.77 3.64 -18.29
N ASP A 35 -7.93 4.08 -17.78
CA ASP A 35 -8.23 5.51 -17.60
C ASP A 35 -8.16 5.92 -16.13
N LEU A 36 -8.51 5.00 -15.23
CA LEU A 36 -8.69 5.27 -13.80
C LEU A 36 -7.49 4.84 -12.94
N CYS A 37 -6.51 4.16 -13.52
CA CYS A 37 -5.33 3.69 -12.82
C CYS A 37 -4.16 3.52 -13.82
N SER A 38 -2.93 3.68 -13.33
CA SER A 38 -1.71 3.43 -14.09
C SER A 38 -0.85 2.38 -13.35
N ASP A 39 0.24 1.94 -13.97
CA ASP A 39 1.22 1.05 -13.33
C ASP A 39 2.07 1.76 -12.26
N HIS A 40 1.90 3.07 -12.08
CA HIS A 40 2.62 3.79 -11.04
C HIS A 40 2.17 3.32 -9.65
N PRO A 41 3.08 2.99 -8.71
CA PRO A 41 2.73 2.38 -7.43
C PRO A 41 1.80 3.24 -6.57
N ILE A 42 1.94 4.58 -6.64
CA ILE A 42 1.03 5.51 -5.94
C ILE A 42 -0.38 5.42 -6.52
N ASP A 43 -0.54 5.26 -7.84
CA ASP A 43 -1.86 5.17 -8.48
C ASP A 43 -2.52 3.83 -8.18
N LEU A 44 -1.76 2.74 -8.18
CA LEU A 44 -2.23 1.42 -7.72
C LEU A 44 -2.72 1.49 -6.26
N CYS A 45 -1.94 2.11 -5.38
CA CYS A 45 -2.31 2.25 -3.98
C CYS A 45 -3.50 3.22 -3.80
N ARG A 46 -3.61 4.27 -4.61
CA ARG A 46 -4.77 5.19 -4.56
C ARG A 46 -6.04 4.47 -5.03
N TYR A 47 -5.91 3.61 -6.04
CA TYR A 47 -7.01 2.76 -6.45
C TYR A 47 -7.40 1.76 -5.35
N GLN A 48 -6.43 1.24 -4.58
CA GLN A 48 -6.73 0.45 -3.37
C GLN A 48 -7.48 1.27 -2.31
N VAL A 49 -7.11 2.53 -2.06
CA VAL A 49 -7.86 3.44 -1.17
C VAL A 49 -9.30 3.64 -1.65
N ALA A 50 -9.48 3.86 -2.96
CA ALA A 50 -10.80 4.01 -3.57
C ALA A 50 -11.68 2.76 -3.35
N ASN A 51 -11.11 1.57 -3.57
CA ASN A 51 -11.79 0.30 -3.32
C ASN A 51 -12.02 0.01 -1.81
N CYS A 52 -11.33 0.72 -0.93
CA CYS A 52 -11.53 0.67 0.52
C CYS A 52 -12.46 1.80 0.99
N TYR A 53 -13.71 1.76 0.55
CA TYR A 53 -14.77 2.73 0.91
C TYR A 53 -14.41 4.19 0.56
N MET A 54 -13.74 4.42 -0.56
CA MET A 54 -13.33 5.76 -1.00
C MET A 54 -12.51 6.52 0.07
N GLY A 55 -11.70 5.81 0.85
CA GLY A 55 -10.90 6.39 1.92
C GLY A 55 -11.68 6.85 3.15
N ARG A 56 -13.01 6.62 3.23
CA ARG A 56 -13.81 6.97 4.42
C ARG A 56 -13.40 6.19 5.67
N ILE A 57 -12.82 5.01 5.46
CA ILE A 57 -12.20 4.20 6.51
C ILE A 57 -10.70 4.19 6.21
N GLY A 58 -9.88 4.54 7.20
CA GLY A 58 -8.43 4.66 7.02
C GLY A 58 -7.80 3.36 6.52
N LEU A 59 -6.99 3.46 5.46
CA LEU A 59 -6.23 2.35 4.89
C LEU A 59 -4.79 2.38 5.41
N ILE A 60 -4.37 1.29 6.06
CA ILE A 60 -2.97 1.04 6.36
C ILE A 60 -2.43 -0.10 5.50
N ASN A 61 -1.19 0.04 5.03
CA ASN A 61 -0.50 -1.08 4.38
C ASN A 61 0.34 -1.89 5.38
N SER A 62 0.56 -3.17 5.08
CA SER A 62 1.54 -3.97 5.82
C SER A 62 2.96 -3.68 5.36
N GLY A 63 3.93 -3.70 6.29
CA GLY A 63 5.34 -3.59 5.95
C GLY A 63 5.90 -4.76 5.13
N GLY A 64 5.20 -5.89 5.01
CA GLY A 64 5.69 -7.03 4.22
C GLY A 64 6.70 -7.92 4.95
N ALA A 65 7.48 -8.68 4.20
CA ALA A 65 8.51 -9.59 4.73
C ALA A 65 9.78 -8.82 5.12
N SER A 66 10.54 -9.40 6.06
CA SER A 66 11.88 -8.94 6.46
C SER A 66 12.91 -9.41 5.42
N GLY A 67 13.94 -8.61 5.16
CA GLY A 67 15.00 -8.87 4.18
C GLY A 67 16.21 -7.97 4.40
N ASP A 68 17.02 -7.78 3.35
CA ASP A 68 18.32 -7.09 3.50
C ASP A 68 18.17 -5.55 3.57
N ASN A 69 17.13 -4.98 2.95
CA ASN A 69 16.93 -3.53 2.84
C ASN A 69 15.63 -3.06 3.51
N ASP A 70 15.43 -3.48 4.77
CA ASP A 70 14.17 -3.30 5.46
C ASP A 70 13.81 -1.85 5.75
N LEU A 71 14.79 -1.02 6.07
CA LEU A 71 14.59 0.41 6.29
C LEU A 71 14.06 1.10 5.03
N ALA A 72 14.76 0.96 3.89
CA ALA A 72 14.35 1.61 2.65
C ALA A 72 12.99 1.10 2.17
N ALA A 73 12.75 -0.22 2.24
CA ALA A 73 11.47 -0.80 1.84
C ALA A 73 10.29 -0.32 2.71
N ALA A 74 10.51 -0.15 4.02
CA ALA A 74 9.49 0.38 4.93
C ALA A 74 9.18 1.85 4.60
N VAL A 75 10.21 2.67 4.38
CA VAL A 75 10.07 4.08 4.00
C VAL A 75 9.36 4.21 2.66
N GLU A 76 9.76 3.44 1.65
CA GLU A 76 9.11 3.42 0.33
C GLU A 76 7.62 3.08 0.45
N THR A 77 7.29 2.03 1.20
CA THR A 77 5.88 1.62 1.41
C THR A 77 5.10 2.72 2.14
N ALA A 78 5.69 3.37 3.14
CA ALA A 78 5.06 4.47 3.86
C ALA A 78 4.82 5.68 2.95
N VAL A 79 5.80 6.03 2.09
CA VAL A 79 5.67 7.12 1.13
C VAL A 79 4.55 6.81 0.13
N ILE A 80 4.53 5.60 -0.44
CA ILE A 80 3.47 5.21 -1.39
C ILE A 80 2.09 5.28 -0.73
N ASN A 81 1.92 4.72 0.48
CA ASN A 81 0.66 4.74 1.20
C ASN A 81 0.20 6.18 1.49
N LYS A 82 1.06 7.02 2.08
CA LYS A 82 0.73 8.41 2.40
C LYS A 82 0.36 9.20 1.15
N ARG A 83 1.18 9.12 0.10
CA ARG A 83 0.94 9.85 -1.16
C ARG A 83 -0.34 9.41 -1.85
N ALA A 84 -0.74 8.15 -1.69
CA ALA A 84 -1.99 7.61 -2.21
C ALA A 84 -3.24 8.00 -1.41
N GLY A 85 -3.09 8.64 -0.24
CA GLY A 85 -4.19 8.98 0.66
C GLY A 85 -4.48 7.93 1.73
N GLY A 86 -3.58 6.96 1.93
CA GLY A 86 -3.61 6.06 3.08
C GLY A 86 -3.17 6.76 4.37
N THR A 87 -3.34 6.07 5.49
CA THR A 87 -3.24 6.66 6.84
C THR A 87 -2.18 6.00 7.72
N GLY A 88 -1.36 5.09 7.19
CA GLY A 88 -0.37 4.41 8.02
C GLY A 88 0.25 3.15 7.45
N LEU A 89 1.24 2.66 8.18
CA LEU A 89 1.89 1.38 7.93
C LEU A 89 1.92 0.56 9.22
N ILE A 90 1.62 -0.74 9.13
CA ILE A 90 1.81 -1.68 10.24
C ILE A 90 3.04 -2.56 10.00
N LEU A 91 3.99 -2.48 10.93
CA LEU A 91 5.24 -3.23 10.90
C LEU A 91 5.18 -4.40 11.89
N GLY A 92 5.73 -5.53 11.46
CA GLY A 92 5.92 -6.72 12.29
C GLY A 92 7.35 -7.21 12.14
N ARG A 93 7.53 -8.37 11.52
CA ARG A 93 8.84 -8.99 11.25
C ARG A 93 9.93 -8.02 10.78
N LYS A 94 9.58 -7.10 9.88
CA LYS A 94 10.50 -6.09 9.32
C LYS A 94 11.19 -5.22 10.37
N ALA A 95 10.53 -4.92 11.49
CA ALA A 95 11.13 -4.19 12.62
C ALA A 95 11.59 -5.13 13.74
N PHE A 96 10.77 -6.12 14.10
CA PHE A 96 10.98 -6.94 15.30
C PHE A 96 11.93 -8.14 15.12
N GLN A 97 12.38 -8.44 13.89
CA GLN A 97 13.44 -9.44 13.63
C GLN A 97 14.82 -8.81 13.49
N LYS A 98 14.95 -7.48 13.69
CA LYS A 98 16.22 -6.76 13.68
C LYS A 98 16.75 -6.58 15.10
N PRO A 99 18.06 -6.32 15.26
CA PRO A 99 18.58 -5.76 16.50
C PRO A 99 17.75 -4.56 16.95
N LEU A 100 17.58 -4.40 18.27
CA LEU A 100 16.66 -3.42 18.85
C LEU A 100 16.82 -2.02 18.26
N ASN A 101 18.06 -1.54 18.13
CA ASN A 101 18.36 -0.21 17.59
C ASN A 101 17.91 -0.06 16.13
N GLU A 102 18.15 -1.06 15.29
CA GLU A 102 17.71 -1.06 13.89
C GLU A 102 16.18 -1.13 13.78
N GLY A 103 15.53 -1.95 14.62
CA GLY A 103 14.07 -2.03 14.66
C GLY A 103 13.42 -0.70 15.05
N MET A 104 13.99 0.00 16.04
CA MET A 104 13.55 1.35 16.43
C MET A 104 13.75 2.36 15.29
N GLU A 105 14.89 2.31 14.61
CA GLU A 105 15.18 3.18 13.46
C GLU A 105 14.14 3.01 12.35
N ILE A 106 13.80 1.76 12.00
CA ILE A 106 12.77 1.48 10.98
C ILE A 106 11.41 2.06 11.38
N ILE A 107 11.01 1.90 12.65
CA ILE A 107 9.73 2.43 13.14
C ILE A 107 9.72 3.97 13.09
N ASN A 108 10.79 4.61 13.55
CA ASN A 108 10.91 6.07 13.55
C ASN A 108 10.92 6.63 12.13
N ALA A 109 11.67 6.01 11.20
CA ALA A 109 11.71 6.46 9.81
C ALA A 109 10.34 6.40 9.12
N VAL A 110 9.51 5.42 9.44
CA VAL A 110 8.12 5.37 8.97
C VAL A 110 7.31 6.51 9.57
N GLN A 111 7.44 6.80 10.86
CA GLN A 111 6.75 7.92 11.51
C GLN A 111 7.17 9.26 10.87
N ASP A 112 8.46 9.44 10.58
CA ASP A 112 9.00 10.62 9.92
C ASP A 112 8.36 10.86 8.55
N VAL A 113 8.05 9.82 7.78
CA VAL A 113 7.31 9.96 6.52
C VAL A 113 5.92 10.58 6.76
N TYR A 114 5.20 10.16 7.78
CA TYR A 114 3.86 10.69 8.10
C TYR A 114 3.92 12.10 8.70
N LEU A 115 4.98 12.43 9.44
CA LEU A 115 5.23 13.77 9.97
C LEU A 115 5.80 14.75 8.92
N CYS A 116 6.42 14.25 7.84
CA CYS A 116 7.03 15.08 6.81
C CYS A 116 5.97 15.76 5.92
N GLU A 117 5.84 17.08 6.07
CA GLU A 117 4.89 17.91 5.31
C GLU A 117 5.15 17.88 3.79
N LYS A 118 6.39 17.61 3.36
CA LYS A 118 6.75 17.52 1.93
C LYS A 118 6.19 16.26 1.26
N VAL A 119 5.85 15.22 2.03
CA VAL A 119 5.18 14.03 1.50
C VAL A 119 3.68 14.30 1.54
N THR A 120 3.18 14.97 0.52
CA THR A 120 1.75 15.29 0.37
C THR A 120 1.00 14.14 -0.29
N ILE A 121 -0.32 14.14 -0.15
CA ILE A 121 -1.19 13.39 -1.06
C ILE A 121 -0.92 13.93 -2.48
N ALA A 122 -0.67 13.02 -3.42
CA ALA A 122 -0.40 13.35 -4.81
C ALA A 122 -1.67 13.36 -5.66
#